data_AF-A0A1M5CDX1-F1
#
_entry.id   AF-A0A1M5CDX1-F1
#
_cell.length_a   1.000
_cell.length_b   1.000
_cell.length_c   1.000
_cell.angle_alpha   90.00
_cell.angle_beta   90.00
_cell.angle_gamma   90.00
#
_symmetry.space_group_name_H-M   'P 1'
#
loop_
_entity.id
_entity.type
_entity.pdbx_description
1 polymer ?
#
loop_
_entity_poly.entity_id
_entity_poly.type
_entity_poly.pdbx_seq_one_letter_code
_entity_poly.pdbx_strand_id
1 'polypeptide(L)'
;MEKMERRTINLEELRVNNLKQEENEVKIIEGHAAIFDKWSEELGLLVPFKEKVSKGAFKESIEKDDIRALFNHDVNFVLGRNKSGTLFFRRR
;
A
#
# COMPACT_ATOMS: atom_id res chain seq x y z
N MET A 1 -28.30 7.24 -16.68
CA MET A 1 -27.06 7.47 -15.93
C MET A 1 -26.83 6.25 -15.05
N GLU A 2 -25.77 5.49 -15.32
CA GLU A 2 -25.37 4.39 -14.43
C GLU A 2 -24.95 4.95 -13.07
N LYS A 3 -25.37 4.28 -11.99
CA LYS A 3 -24.93 4.62 -10.63
C LYS A 3 -23.49 4.16 -10.46
N MET A 4 -22.55 5.11 -10.44
CA MET A 4 -21.16 4.85 -10.07
C MET A 4 -21.09 4.64 -8.55
N GLU A 5 -20.83 3.40 -8.13
CA GLU A 5 -20.49 3.12 -6.73
C GLU A 5 -19.07 3.60 -6.46
N ARG A 6 -18.90 4.49 -5.47
CA ARG A 6 -17.59 4.92 -4.98
C ARG A 6 -17.40 4.36 -3.58
N ARG A 7 -16.34 3.57 -3.38
CA ARG A 7 -15.92 3.10 -2.06
C ARG A 7 -14.65 3.83 -1.64
N THR A 8 -14.65 4.36 -0.44
CA THR A 8 -13.47 4.93 0.20
C THR A 8 -13.08 4.04 1.36
N ILE A 9 -11.80 3.69 1.44
CA ILE A 9 -11.23 3.02 2.61
C ILE A 9 -10.62 4.11 3.47
N ASN A 10 -10.90 4.11 4.77
CA ASN A 10 -10.19 4.98 5.70
C ASN A 10 -8.75 4.49 5.80
N LEU A 11 -7.84 5.09 5.02
CA LEU A 11 -6.42 4.91 5.24
C LEU A 11 -6.03 5.65 6.51
N GLU A 12 -5.74 4.90 7.57
CA GLU A 12 -5.31 5.47 8.86
C GLU A 12 -3.93 6.15 8.76
N GLU A 13 -3.06 5.69 7.86
CA GLU A 13 -1.65 6.08 7.83
C GLU A 13 -1.16 6.23 6.38
N LEU A 14 -1.56 7.31 5.68
CA LEU A 14 -0.92 7.77 4.45
C LEU A 14 -0.62 9.27 4.57
N ARG A 15 0.64 9.65 4.43
CA ARG A 15 1.09 11.04 4.60
C ARG A 15 2.18 11.42 3.62
N VAL A 16 2.26 12.71 3.32
CA VAL A 16 3.38 13.31 2.60
C VAL A 16 4.36 13.84 3.64
N ASN A 17 5.60 13.37 3.57
CA ASN A 17 6.70 13.83 4.40
C ASN A 17 7.82 14.40 3.53
N ASN A 18 8.77 15.06 4.17
CA ASN A 18 9.98 15.54 3.52
C ASN A 18 11.18 14.72 4.01
N LEU A 19 11.94 14.16 3.08
CA LEU A 19 13.27 13.61 3.34
C LEU A 19 14.30 14.69 3.01
N LYS A 20 15.13 15.05 3.99
CA LYS A 20 16.33 15.83 3.74
C LYS A 20 17.39 14.90 3.17
N GLN A 21 17.80 15.17 1.93
CA GLN A 21 18.90 14.49 1.28
C GLN A 21 19.90 15.57 0.88
N GLU A 22 20.99 15.68 1.64
CA GLU A 22 21.99 16.75 1.49
C GLU A 22 21.36 18.15 1.62
N GLU A 23 21.65 19.07 0.67
CA GLU A 23 21.08 20.42 0.62
C GLU A 23 19.68 20.47 -0.02
N ASN A 24 19.14 19.34 -0.48
CA ASN A 24 17.83 19.27 -1.14
C ASN A 24 16.76 18.61 -0.26
N GLU A 25 15.53 19.12 -0.37
CA GLU A 25 14.36 18.56 0.29
C GLU A 25 13.50 17.81 -0.72
N VAL A 26 13.31 16.51 -0.50
CA VAL A 26 12.52 15.64 -1.39
C VAL A 26 11.22 15.23 -0.70
N LYS A 27 10.10 15.42 -1.37
CA LYS A 27 8.80 14.94 -0.88
C LYS A 27 8.71 13.43 -1.07
N ILE A 28 8.24 12.74 -0.03
CA ILE A 28 7.94 11.31 -0.06
C ILE A 28 6.52 11.05 0.42
N ILE A 29 5.92 9.98 -0.08
CA ILE A 29 4.68 9.44 0.43
C ILE A 29 5.03 8.24 1.32
N GLU A 30 4.62 8.27 2.58
CA GLU A 30 4.77 7.12 3.47
C GLU A 30 3.44 6.68 4.06
N GLY A 31 3.35 5.37 4.33
CA GLY A 31 2.15 4.79 4.90
C GLY A 31 2.22 3.28 5.09
N HIS A 32 1.11 2.70 5.52
CA HIS A 32 0.96 1.25 5.66
C HIS A 32 0.31 0.64 4.42
N ALA A 33 1.05 -0.22 3.72
CA ALA A 33 0.51 -1.01 2.61
C ALA A 33 -0.38 -2.17 3.11
N ALA A 34 -0.09 -2.72 4.30
CA ALA A 34 -0.89 -3.74 4.95
C ALA A 34 -0.74 -3.65 6.47
N ILE A 35 -1.81 -3.98 7.19
CA ILE A 35 -1.81 -4.11 8.65
C ILE A 35 -1.73 -5.60 8.98
N PHE A 36 -0.69 -6.00 9.71
CA PHE A 36 -0.48 -7.39 10.11
C PHE A 36 -1.17 -7.70 11.42
N ASP A 37 -1.47 -8.97 11.60
CA ASP A 37 -2.00 -9.56 12.83
C ASP A 37 -3.33 -8.97 13.36
N LYS A 38 -4.05 -8.21 12.54
CA LYS A 38 -5.39 -7.68 12.82
C LYS A 38 -6.42 -8.44 11.99
N TRP A 39 -7.51 -8.87 12.62
CA TRP A 39 -8.67 -9.40 11.89
C TRP A 39 -9.35 -8.29 11.09
N SER A 40 -9.79 -8.60 9.88
CA SER A 40 -10.64 -7.73 9.08
C SER A 40 -12.01 -7.54 9.73
N GLU A 41 -12.77 -6.58 9.20
CA GLU A 41 -14.23 -6.59 9.30
C GLU A 41 -14.80 -7.93 8.80
N GLU A 42 -16.05 -8.22 9.14
CA GLU A 42 -16.73 -9.36 8.52
C GLU A 42 -16.94 -9.09 7.02
N LEU A 43 -16.45 -10.01 6.20
CA LEU A 43 -16.54 -9.98 4.75
C LEU A 43 -17.46 -11.10 4.25
N GLY A 44 -17.83 -11.02 2.97
CA GLY A 44 -18.68 -12.02 2.32
C GLY A 44 -20.18 -11.78 2.53
N LEU A 45 -20.97 -11.89 1.46
CA LEU A 45 -22.42 -11.63 1.52
C LEU A 45 -23.24 -12.88 1.88
N LEU A 46 -22.89 -14.04 1.31
CA LEU A 46 -23.62 -15.30 1.49
C LEU A 46 -23.01 -16.20 2.56
N VAL A 47 -21.69 -16.14 2.73
CA VAL A 47 -20.95 -16.89 3.74
C VAL A 47 -19.99 -15.90 4.42
N PRO A 48 -20.26 -15.51 5.68
CA PRO A 48 -19.41 -14.58 6.39
C PRO A 48 -18.03 -15.17 6.68
N PHE A 49 -16.98 -14.38 6.51
CA PHE A 49 -15.62 -14.75 6.90
C PHE A 49 -14.82 -13.53 7.35
N LYS A 50 -13.71 -13.79 8.04
CA LYS A 50 -12.72 -12.77 8.42
C LYS A 50 -11.34 -13.21 7.97
N GLU A 51 -10.54 -12.25 7.57
CA GLU A 51 -9.17 -12.48 7.12
C GLU A 51 -8.18 -11.85 8.10
N LYS A 52 -7.00 -12.44 8.19
CA LYS A 52 -5.88 -11.90 8.96
C LYS A 52 -4.61 -12.11 8.15
N VAL A 53 -3.88 -11.03 7.89
CA VAL A 53 -2.57 -11.11 7.25
C VAL A 53 -1.52 -11.41 8.30
N SER A 54 -0.91 -12.60 8.23
CA SER A 54 0.18 -12.98 9.12
C SER A 54 1.45 -12.17 8.84
N LYS A 55 2.25 -11.93 9.88
CA LYS A 55 3.61 -11.39 9.70
C LYS A 55 4.41 -12.26 8.74
N GLY A 56 5.10 -11.63 7.80
CA GLY A 56 5.91 -12.33 6.81
C GLY A 56 5.14 -12.86 5.60
N ALA A 57 3.82 -12.67 5.51
CA ALA A 57 3.01 -13.09 4.36
C ALA A 57 3.55 -12.56 3.02
N PHE A 58 4.17 -11.37 3.01
CA PHE A 58 4.73 -10.75 1.80
C PHE A 58 6.25 -10.89 1.66
N LYS A 59 6.92 -11.68 2.52
CA LYS A 59 8.39 -11.73 2.55
C LYS A 59 8.98 -12.12 1.20
N GLU A 60 8.42 -13.15 0.57
CA GLU A 60 8.89 -13.62 -0.74
C GLU A 60 8.68 -12.58 -1.84
N SER A 61 7.48 -12.03 -1.96
CA SER A 61 7.17 -11.03 -2.98
C SER A 61 7.99 -9.75 -2.84
N ILE A 62 8.20 -9.26 -1.61
CA ILE A 62 9.06 -8.10 -1.36
C ILE A 62 10.50 -8.35 -1.84
N GLU A 63 10.99 -9.59 -1.72
CA GLU A 63 12.34 -9.96 -2.12
C GLU A 63 12.47 -10.22 -3.63
N LYS A 64 11.50 -10.89 -4.24
CA LYS A 64 11.62 -11.39 -5.62
C LYS A 64 10.98 -10.46 -6.65
N ASP A 65 9.80 -9.91 -6.36
CA ASP A 65 8.92 -9.34 -7.38
C ASP A 65 9.27 -7.90 -7.75
N ASP A 66 8.75 -7.46 -8.90
CA ASP A 66 8.73 -6.06 -9.31
C ASP A 66 7.46 -5.38 -8.80
N ILE A 67 7.59 -4.60 -7.73
CA ILE A 67 6.46 -4.00 -7.03
C ILE A 67 6.38 -2.51 -7.38
N ARG A 68 5.17 -2.08 -7.75
CA ARG A 68 4.87 -0.71 -8.18
C ARG A 68 3.77 -0.12 -7.31
N ALA A 69 4.02 1.08 -6.78
CA ALA A 69 2.99 1.92 -6.22
C ALA A 69 2.33 2.69 -7.38
N LEU A 70 1.05 2.44 -7.63
CA LEU A 70 0.32 3.04 -8.75
C LEU A 70 -0.75 4.00 -8.23
N PHE A 71 -0.92 5.12 -8.92
CA PHE A 71 -2.09 5.95 -8.73
C PHE A 71 -3.31 5.27 -9.37
N ASN A 72 -4.36 5.02 -8.58
CA ASN A 72 -5.62 4.44 -9.06
C ASN A 72 -5.48 3.10 -9.82
N HIS A 73 -4.49 2.27 -9.47
CA HIS A 73 -4.16 1.01 -10.17
C HIS A 73 -3.82 1.18 -11.67
N ASP A 74 -3.53 2.40 -12.13
CA ASP A 74 -3.16 2.67 -13.51
C ASP A 74 -1.64 2.57 -13.68
N VAL A 75 -1.21 1.67 -14.56
CA VAL A 75 0.20 1.40 -14.85
C VAL A 75 0.92 2.57 -15.53
N ASN A 76 0.17 3.52 -16.08
CA ASN A 76 0.74 4.75 -16.66
C ASN A 76 1.16 5.76 -15.59
N PHE A 77 0.63 5.65 -14.37
CA PHE A 77 0.89 6.58 -13.27
C PHE A 77 1.62 5.90 -12.11
N VAL A 78 2.91 5.62 -12.31
CA VAL A 78 3.79 5.00 -11.30
C VAL A 78 4.30 6.05 -10.31
N LEU A 79 3.96 5.89 -9.04
CA LEU A 79 4.42 6.73 -7.92
C LEU A 79 5.77 6.29 -7.37
N GLY A 80 6.09 5.00 -7.48
CA GLY A 80 7.37 4.44 -7.04
C GLY A 80 7.50 2.97 -7.40
N ARG A 81 8.74 2.48 -7.51
CA ARG A 81 9.05 1.08 -7.86
C ARG A 81 10.27 0.59 -7.11
N ASN A 82 10.20 -0.63 -6.57
CA ASN A 82 11.28 -1.20 -5.75
C ASN A 82 12.54 -1.46 -6.59
N LYS A 83 12.39 -1.96 -7.83
CA LYS A 83 13.51 -2.22 -8.73
C LYS A 83 14.25 -0.95 -9.21
N SER A 84 13.59 0.21 -9.21
CA SER A 84 14.23 1.50 -9.52
C SER A 84 14.71 2.27 -8.30
N GLY A 85 14.53 1.73 -7.08
CA GLY A 85 14.94 2.38 -5.85
C GLY A 85 14.15 3.64 -5.49
N THR A 86 12.91 3.79 -5.97
CA THR A 86 12.02 4.92 -5.61
C THR A 86 10.88 4.51 -4.69
N LEU A 87 10.74 3.21 -4.43
CA LEU A 87 9.82 2.64 -3.43
C LEU A 87 10.61 1.76 -2.46
N PHE A 88 10.36 1.94 -1.17
CA PHE A 88 11.03 1.21 -0.11
C PHE A 88 10.02 0.63 0.87
N PHE A 89 10.27 -0.60 1.33
CA PHE A 89 9.47 -1.25 2.35
C PHE A 89 10.19 -1.20 3.69
N ARG A 90 9.52 -0.66 4.72
CA ARG A 90 10.02 -0.69 6.10
C ARG A 90 9.45 -1.91 6.79
N ARG A 91 10.33 -2.77 7.33
CA ARG A 91 9.92 -3.83 8.27
C ARG A 91 9.65 -3.13 9.62
N ARG A 92 8.41 -3.17 10.10
CA ARG A 92 8.03 -2.78 11.47
C ARG A 92 7.59 -4.02 12.24
#